data_AF-J2NY75-F1
#
_entry.id   AF-J2NY75-F1
#
_cell.length_a   1.000
_cell.length_b   1.000
_cell.length_c   1.000
_cell.angle_alpha   90.00
_cell.angle_beta   90.00
_cell.angle_gamma   90.00
#
_symmetry.space_group_name_H-M   'P 1'
#
loop_
_entity.id
_entity.type
_entity.pdbx_description
1 polymer ?
#
loop_
_entity_poly.entity_id
_entity_poly.type
_entity_poly.pdbx_seq_one_letter_code
_entity_poly.pdbx_strand_id
1 'polypeptide(L)'
;MKLILAMLLMFSGYAFAGCGSISDPDQRAYCEGTNGGTCGRISNMDLRASCESQRSGGSCGTINDMDMRAYCEARARGGSCGTINNMDMRAACDAETHGGTCGTINDMDQRALCEAKKGGSCGSINNMDLRNQCEAMKR
;
A
#
# COMPACT_ATOMS: atom_id res chain seq x y z
N MET A 1 -38.68 -10.47 -28.17
CA MET A 1 -37.91 -10.52 -26.91
C MET A 1 -36.47 -10.97 -27.15
N LYS A 2 -35.71 -10.29 -28.03
CA LYS A 2 -34.28 -10.58 -28.27
C LYS A 2 -33.39 -9.33 -28.27
N LEU A 3 -34.00 -8.14 -28.19
CA LEU A 3 -33.28 -6.86 -28.26
C LEU A 3 -32.90 -6.30 -26.88
N ILE A 4 -33.37 -6.92 -25.78
CA ILE A 4 -33.11 -6.43 -24.41
C ILE A 4 -31.78 -6.99 -23.84
N LEU A 5 -31.27 -8.11 -24.38
CA LEU A 5 -29.99 -8.69 -23.96
C LEU A 5 -28.76 -7.89 -24.43
N ALA A 6 -28.91 -6.95 -25.36
CA ALA A 6 -27.83 -6.08 -25.81
C ALA A 6 -27.55 -4.90 -24.86
N MET A 7 -28.41 -4.65 -23.86
CA MET A 7 -28.34 -3.49 -22.98
C MET A 7 -27.43 -3.64 -21.74
N LEU A 8 -26.87 -4.83 -21.46
CA LEU A 8 -26.14 -5.10 -20.20
C LEU A 8 -24.64 -5.40 -20.36
N LEU A 9 -24.13 -5.54 -21.58
CA LEU A 9 -22.71 -5.84 -21.83
C LEU A 9 -21.84 -4.59 -22.02
N MET A 10 -22.42 -3.39 -21.92
CA MET A 10 -21.71 -2.10 -22.06
C MET A 10 -21.31 -1.49 -20.70
N PHE A 11 -21.50 -2.20 -19.59
CA PHE A 11 -21.44 -1.63 -18.23
C PHE A 11 -20.25 -2.08 -17.35
N SER A 12 -19.17 -2.60 -17.90
CA SER A 12 -18.06 -3.09 -17.06
C SER A 12 -16.67 -2.86 -17.64
N GLY A 13 -16.52 -1.78 -18.40
CA GLY A 13 -15.22 -1.19 -18.73
C GLY A 13 -14.81 -0.10 -17.76
N TYR A 14 -15.17 -0.18 -16.47
CA TYR A 14 -14.46 0.63 -15.49
C TYR A 14 -13.05 0.05 -15.44
N ALA A 15 -12.12 0.69 -16.14
CA ALA A 15 -10.71 0.60 -15.83
C ALA A 15 -10.55 1.14 -14.41
N PHE A 16 -10.97 0.36 -13.42
CA PHE A 16 -10.49 0.53 -12.06
C PHE A 16 -8.97 0.51 -12.18
N ALA A 17 -8.32 1.52 -11.62
CA ALA A 17 -6.88 1.54 -11.44
C ALA A 17 -6.52 0.33 -10.57
N GLY A 18 -6.38 -0.83 -11.22
CA GLY A 18 -5.88 -2.04 -10.62
C GLY A 18 -4.37 -1.94 -10.52
N CYS A 19 -3.78 -2.84 -9.75
CA CYS A 19 -2.33 -2.94 -9.61
C CYS A 19 -1.60 -3.06 -10.96
N GLY A 20 -2.28 -3.50 -12.04
CA GLY A 20 -1.74 -3.59 -13.40
C GLY A 20 -1.23 -2.28 -14.00
N SER A 21 -1.61 -1.12 -13.48
CA SER A 21 -1.08 0.19 -13.92
C SER A 21 0.24 0.57 -13.24
N ILE A 22 0.72 -0.22 -12.28
CA ILE A 22 2.00 0.00 -11.58
C ILE A 22 3.13 -0.56 -12.46
N SER A 23 4.09 0.28 -12.83
CA SER A 23 5.21 -0.09 -13.68
C SER A 23 6.25 -0.92 -12.94
N ASP A 24 6.59 -0.55 -11.71
CA ASP A 24 7.51 -1.30 -10.86
C ASP A 24 6.95 -2.72 -10.57
N PRO A 25 7.69 -3.79 -10.92
CA PRO A 25 7.18 -5.15 -10.81
C PRO A 25 6.98 -5.61 -9.36
N ASP A 26 7.83 -5.17 -8.44
CA ASP A 26 7.77 -5.55 -7.05
C ASP A 26 6.64 -4.81 -6.33
N GLN A 27 6.44 -3.53 -6.62
CA GLN A 27 5.33 -2.72 -6.14
C GLN A 27 3.99 -3.20 -6.72
N ARG A 28 3.96 -3.58 -7.99
CA ARG A 28 2.78 -4.21 -8.61
C ARG A 28 2.43 -5.53 -7.93
N ALA A 29 3.41 -6.41 -7.76
CA ALA A 29 3.21 -7.69 -7.09
C ALA A 29 2.79 -7.52 -5.62
N TYR A 30 3.34 -6.52 -4.93
CA TYR A 30 2.91 -6.14 -3.58
C TYR A 30 1.45 -5.70 -3.55
N CYS A 31 1.05 -4.81 -4.45
CA CYS A 31 -0.34 -4.37 -4.58
C CYS A 31 -1.29 -5.54 -4.89
N GLU A 32 -0.90 -6.44 -5.79
CA GLU A 32 -1.69 -7.65 -6.11
C GLU A 32 -1.80 -8.57 -4.89
N GLY A 33 -0.70 -8.77 -4.16
CA GLY A 33 -0.63 -9.60 -2.97
C GLY A 33 -1.54 -9.11 -1.84
N THR A 34 -1.55 -7.81 -1.56
CA THR A 34 -2.43 -7.22 -0.55
C THR A 34 -3.91 -7.21 -0.96
N ASN A 35 -4.21 -7.26 -2.26
CA ASN A 35 -5.57 -7.29 -2.82
C ASN A 35 -6.12 -8.71 -3.08
N GLY A 36 -5.62 -9.74 -2.39
CA GLY A 36 -6.14 -11.10 -2.53
C GLY A 36 -5.23 -12.06 -3.29
N GLY A 37 -4.15 -11.57 -3.90
CA GLY A 37 -3.16 -12.36 -4.63
C GLY A 37 -2.10 -13.03 -3.74
N THR A 38 -0.92 -13.26 -4.31
CA THR A 38 0.25 -13.88 -3.66
C THR A 38 1.44 -12.93 -3.68
N CYS A 39 2.20 -12.89 -2.58
CA CYS A 39 3.42 -12.08 -2.47
C CYS A 39 4.65 -12.78 -3.08
N GLY A 40 4.53 -14.03 -3.56
CA GLY A 40 5.63 -14.84 -4.06
C GLY A 40 6.31 -14.30 -5.33
N ARG A 41 5.68 -13.37 -6.03
CA ARG A 41 6.25 -12.70 -7.21
C ARG A 41 7.16 -11.51 -6.88
N ILE A 42 7.19 -11.08 -5.62
CA ILE A 42 8.03 -9.96 -5.17
C ILE A 42 9.47 -10.46 -5.04
N SER A 43 10.37 -9.82 -5.78
CA SER A 43 11.79 -10.17 -5.83
C SER A 43 12.52 -9.63 -4.60
N ASN A 44 12.20 -8.41 -4.17
CA ASN A 44 12.68 -7.82 -2.93
C ASN A 44 12.18 -8.61 -1.72
N MET A 45 13.13 -9.22 -0.98
CA MET A 45 12.86 -10.09 0.17
C MET A 45 12.10 -9.36 1.29
N ASP A 46 12.49 -8.12 1.57
CA ASP A 46 11.94 -7.31 2.66
C ASP A 46 10.51 -6.86 2.32
N LEU A 47 10.29 -6.43 1.07
CA LEU A 47 8.96 -6.10 0.57
C LEU A 47 8.04 -7.34 0.53
N ARG A 48 8.59 -8.51 0.16
CA ARG A 48 7.86 -9.77 0.18
C ARG A 48 7.44 -10.15 1.58
N ALA A 49 8.34 -10.09 2.55
CA ALA A 49 8.05 -10.36 3.95
C ALA A 49 7.00 -9.39 4.51
N SER A 50 7.06 -8.11 4.15
CA SER A 50 6.04 -7.11 4.52
C SER A 50 4.67 -7.39 3.90
N CYS A 51 4.61 -7.90 2.67
CA CYS A 51 3.36 -8.33 2.04
C CYS A 51 2.76 -9.56 2.75
N GLU A 52 3.60 -10.56 3.04
CA GLU A 52 3.16 -11.79 3.71
C GLU A 52 2.67 -11.52 5.14
N SER A 53 3.34 -10.62 5.87
CA SER A 53 2.93 -10.23 7.22
C SER A 53 1.55 -9.55 7.22
N GLN A 54 1.27 -8.67 6.25
CA GLN A 54 -0.03 -8.02 6.11
C GLN A 54 -1.15 -8.98 5.75
N ARG A 55 -0.85 -10.01 4.96
CA ARG A 55 -1.86 -10.95 4.47
C ARG A 55 -2.20 -12.04 5.49
N SER A 56 -1.19 -12.56 6.18
CA SER A 56 -1.32 -13.80 6.97
C SER A 56 -0.97 -13.63 8.46
N GLY A 57 -0.67 -12.40 8.91
CA GLY A 57 -0.10 -12.18 10.24
C GLY A 57 1.30 -12.79 10.38
N GLY A 58 1.97 -13.07 9.25
CA GLY A 58 3.32 -13.61 9.19
C GLY A 58 4.35 -12.74 9.92
N SER A 59 5.51 -13.33 10.20
CA SER A 59 6.56 -12.67 10.99
C SER A 59 7.31 -11.60 10.19
N CYS A 60 7.39 -10.38 10.74
CA CYS A 60 8.27 -9.31 10.27
C CYS A 60 9.77 -9.62 10.45
N GLY A 61 10.12 -10.68 11.20
CA GLY A 61 11.51 -11.01 11.54
C GLY A 61 12.41 -11.41 10.37
N THR A 62 11.85 -11.64 9.18
CA THR A 62 12.62 -11.94 7.96
C THR A 62 12.97 -10.68 7.15
N ILE A 63 12.49 -9.52 7.57
CA ILE A 63 12.85 -8.22 6.99
C ILE A 63 14.23 -7.81 7.51
N ASN A 64 15.17 -7.60 6.59
CA ASN A 64 16.55 -7.21 6.89
C ASN A 64 16.65 -5.71 7.21
N ASP A 65 15.95 -4.87 6.44
CA ASP A 65 15.88 -3.44 6.72
C ASP A 65 15.22 -3.17 8.07
N MET A 66 15.95 -2.50 8.95
CA MET A 66 15.55 -2.27 10.34
C MET A 66 14.31 -1.37 10.44
N ASP A 67 14.22 -0.36 9.58
CA ASP A 67 13.13 0.61 9.57
C ASP A 67 11.86 -0.05 9.03
N MET A 68 11.96 -0.82 7.94
CA MET A 68 10.86 -1.63 7.41
C MET A 68 10.39 -2.69 8.41
N ARG A 69 11.32 -3.33 9.13
CA ARG A 69 10.95 -4.32 10.14
C ARG A 69 10.20 -3.68 11.29
N ALA A 70 10.70 -2.56 11.81
CA ALA A 70 10.03 -1.81 12.88
C ALA A 70 8.65 -1.32 12.44
N TYR A 71 8.52 -0.78 11.22
CA TYR A 71 7.24 -0.37 10.65
C TYR A 71 6.26 -1.56 10.55
N CYS A 72 6.72 -2.71 10.07
CA CYS A 72 5.93 -3.94 10.00
C CYS A 72 5.46 -4.41 11.38
N GLU A 73 6.35 -4.44 12.38
CA GLU A 73 6.03 -4.85 13.75
C GLU A 73 5.05 -3.90 14.43
N ALA A 74 5.22 -2.59 14.22
CA ALA A 74 4.29 -1.57 14.70
C ALA A 74 2.88 -1.81 14.16
N ARG A 75 2.75 -2.05 12.85
CA ARG A 75 1.46 -2.28 12.20
C ARG A 75 0.82 -3.62 12.56
N ALA A 76 1.62 -4.67 12.73
CA ALA A 76 1.11 -6.02 13.00
C ALA A 76 0.77 -6.27 14.48
N ARG A 77 1.52 -5.65 15.42
CA ARG A 77 1.45 -5.97 16.86
C ARG A 77 1.32 -4.75 17.78
N GLY A 78 1.18 -3.54 17.22
CA GLY A 78 1.18 -2.31 18.02
C GLY A 78 2.56 -2.01 18.64
N GLY A 79 3.64 -2.49 18.01
CA GLY A 79 5.01 -2.13 18.38
C GLY A 79 5.31 -0.63 18.24
N SER A 80 6.47 -0.21 18.72
CA SER A 80 6.88 1.20 18.70
C SER A 80 7.41 1.65 17.34
N CYS A 81 6.90 2.77 16.81
CA CYS A 81 7.48 3.46 15.65
C CYS A 81 8.78 4.21 15.98
N GLY A 82 9.15 4.35 17.27
CA GLY A 82 10.28 5.15 17.72
C GLY A 82 11.66 4.61 17.33
N THR A 83 11.75 3.34 16.94
CA THR A 83 13.01 2.70 16.47
C THR A 83 13.26 2.90 14.97
N ILE A 84 12.30 3.48 14.23
CA ILE A 84 12.44 3.81 12.81
C ILE A 84 13.32 5.06 12.67
N ASN A 85 14.45 4.93 12.00
CA ASN A 85 15.40 6.04 11.81
C ASN A 85 14.89 7.04 10.78
N ASN A 86 14.35 6.55 9.66
CA ASN A 86 13.73 7.38 8.63
C ASN A 86 12.55 8.18 9.22
N MET A 87 12.67 9.51 9.23
CA MET A 87 11.67 10.39 9.83
C MET A 87 10.31 10.32 9.13
N ASP A 88 10.30 10.22 7.81
CA ASP A 88 9.07 10.18 7.01
C ASP A 88 8.34 8.84 7.22
N MET A 89 9.08 7.72 7.24
CA MET A 89 8.53 6.40 7.55
C MET A 89 8.02 6.31 9.00
N ARG A 90 8.72 6.93 9.95
CA ARG A 90 8.29 6.99 11.36
C ARG A 90 7.01 7.81 11.52
N ALA A 91 6.94 8.98 10.89
CA ALA A 91 5.74 9.80 10.89
C ALA A 91 4.54 9.09 10.24
N ALA A 92 4.76 8.37 9.13
CA ALA A 92 3.73 7.53 8.53
C ALA A 92 3.28 6.39 9.47
N CYS A 93 4.23 5.74 10.15
CA CYS A 93 3.94 4.72 11.16
C CYS A 93 3.07 5.28 12.29
N ASP A 94 3.48 6.39 12.91
CA ASP A 94 2.75 7.04 14.01
C ASP A 94 1.33 7.47 13.58
N ALA A 95 1.18 7.96 12.35
CA ALA A 95 -0.11 8.34 11.79
C ALA A 95 -1.04 7.14 11.57
N GLU A 96 -0.50 5.97 11.20
CA GLU A 96 -1.25 4.75 10.93
C GLU A 96 -1.58 3.95 12.19
N THR A 97 -0.68 3.90 13.19
CA THR A 97 -0.84 3.03 14.38
C THR A 97 -1.25 3.77 15.65
N HIS A 98 -0.89 5.05 15.78
CA HIS A 98 -1.07 5.82 17.02
C HIS A 98 -1.96 7.06 16.85
N GLY A 99 -2.62 7.21 15.70
CA GLY A 99 -3.52 8.32 15.41
C GLY A 99 -2.82 9.66 15.18
N GLY A 100 -1.51 9.65 14.92
CA GLY A 100 -0.73 10.84 14.59
C GLY A 100 -1.17 11.51 13.27
N THR A 101 -0.54 12.64 12.96
CA THR A 101 -0.79 13.42 11.73
C THR A 101 0.24 13.09 10.65
N CYS A 102 -0.14 13.10 9.37
CA CYS A 102 0.83 12.96 8.28
C CYS A 102 1.64 14.25 8.01
N GLY A 103 1.33 15.36 8.69
CA GLY A 103 1.92 16.68 8.44
C GLY A 103 3.42 16.80 8.69
N THR A 104 4.01 15.87 9.45
CA THR A 104 5.45 15.83 9.74
C THR A 104 6.26 15.04 8.71
N ILE A 105 5.60 14.41 7.72
CA ILE A 105 6.25 13.73 6.61
C ILE A 105 6.76 14.79 5.62
N ASN A 106 8.06 14.80 5.35
CA ASN A 106 8.69 15.77 4.44
C ASN A 106 8.44 15.40 2.98
N ASP A 107 8.60 14.12 2.63
CA ASP A 107 8.29 13.61 1.30
C ASP A 107 6.81 13.84 0.93
N MET A 108 6.59 14.60 -0.14
CA MET A 108 5.24 15.03 -0.56
C MET A 108 4.36 13.84 -0.95
N ASP A 109 4.93 12.84 -1.59
CA ASP A 109 4.22 11.68 -2.12
C ASP A 109 3.87 10.70 -0.98
N GLN A 110 4.79 10.48 -0.04
CA GLN A 110 4.52 9.73 1.18
C GLN A 110 3.48 10.41 2.07
N ARG A 111 3.54 11.75 2.18
CA ARG A 111 2.53 12.51 2.93
C ARG A 111 1.15 12.38 2.30
N ALA A 112 1.07 12.54 0.99
CA ALA A 112 -0.18 12.38 0.25
C ALA A 112 -0.73 10.95 0.35
N LEU A 113 0.13 9.93 0.30
CA LEU A 113 -0.27 8.54 0.53
C LEU A 113 -0.83 8.33 1.94
N CYS A 114 -0.16 8.86 2.96
CA CYS A 114 -0.62 8.79 4.35
C CYS A 114 -2.00 9.43 4.52
N GLU A 115 -2.21 10.64 4.00
CA GLU A 115 -3.51 11.32 4.05
C GLU A 115 -4.58 10.54 3.28
N ALA A 116 -4.23 9.95 2.12
CA ALA A 116 -5.15 9.13 1.34
C ALA A 116 -5.60 7.86 2.09
N LYS A 117 -4.70 7.20 2.82
CA LYS A 117 -5.05 6.07 3.71
C LYS A 117 -6.02 6.47 4.82
N LYS A 118 -6.01 7.74 5.25
CA LYS A 118 -6.94 8.30 6.25
C LYS A 118 -8.24 8.84 5.66
N GLY A 119 -8.51 8.58 4.39
CA GLY A 119 -9.75 8.99 3.68
C GLY A 119 -9.56 10.13 2.68
N GLY A 120 -8.34 10.66 2.53
CA GLY A 120 -8.00 11.67 1.52
C GLY A 120 -7.93 11.14 0.08
N SER A 121 -7.53 11.99 -0.87
CA SER A 121 -7.38 11.64 -2.30
C SER A 121 -5.94 11.22 -2.63
N CYS A 122 -5.76 10.25 -3.55
CA CYS A 122 -4.44 9.90 -4.09
C CYS A 122 -3.96 10.87 -5.19
N GLY A 123 -4.82 11.79 -5.64
CA GLY A 123 -4.52 12.67 -6.78
C GLY A 123 -3.33 13.62 -6.59
N SER A 124 -2.94 13.90 -5.35
CA SER A 124 -1.79 14.75 -5.03
C SER A 124 -0.45 14.01 -5.05
N ILE A 125 -0.44 12.70 -5.26
CA ILE A 125 0.78 11.89 -5.37
C ILE A 125 1.37 12.08 -6.78
N ASN A 126 2.61 12.56 -6.85
CA ASN A 126 3.31 12.81 -8.12
C ASN A 126 3.84 11.51 -8.74
N ASN A 127 4.43 10.64 -7.92
CA ASN A 127 4.89 9.32 -8.34
C ASN A 127 3.71 8.49 -8.87
N MET A 128 3.76 8.15 -10.15
CA MET A 128 2.67 7.48 -10.84
C MET A 128 2.38 6.09 -10.27
N ASP A 129 3.42 5.33 -9.95
CA ASP A 129 3.28 3.97 -9.40
C ASP A 129 2.70 4.01 -7.98
N LEU A 130 3.15 4.95 -7.15
CA LEU A 130 2.59 5.16 -5.81
C LEU A 130 1.13 5.63 -5.87
N ARG A 131 0.80 6.52 -6.81
CA ARG A 131 -0.58 6.96 -7.04
C ARG A 131 -1.47 5.80 -7.47
N ASN A 132 -1.02 5.00 -8.42
CA ASN A 132 -1.76 3.83 -8.91
C ASN A 132 -1.94 2.78 -7.80
N GLN A 133 -0.92 2.56 -6.98
CA GLN A 133 -1.01 1.71 -5.79
C GLN A 133 -2.05 2.25 -4.80
N CYS A 134 -2.01 3.55 -4.50
CA CYS A 134 -2.97 4.19 -3.60
C CYS A 134 -4.41 3.99 -4.08
N GLU A 135 -4.69 4.29 -5.35
CA GLU A 135 -6.03 4.12 -5.93
C GLU A 135 -6.49 2.66 -5.91
N ALA A 136 -5.58 1.71 -6.15
CA ALA A 136 -5.88 0.29 -6.09
C ALA A 136 -6.24 -0.20 -4.67
N MET A 137 -5.70 0.44 -3.63
CA MET A 137 -5.88 0.05 -2.23
C MET A 137 -7.10 0.70 -1.55
N LYS A 138 -7.75 1.71 -2.15
CA LYS A 138 -8.89 2.45 -1.57
C LYS A 138 -10.27 1.76 -1.69
N ARG A 139 -10.31 0.43 -1.77
CA ARG A 139 -11.55 -0.33 -1.98
C ARG A 139 -12.41 -0.47 -0.72
#